data_AF-A0A2V7MRW9-F1
#
_entry.id   AF-A0A2V7MRW9-F1
#
_cell.length_a   1.000
_cell.length_b   1.000
_cell.length_c   1.000
_cell.angle_alpha   90.00
_cell.angle_beta   90.00
_cell.angle_gamma   90.00
#
_symmetry.space_group_name_H-M   'P 1'
#
loop_
_entity.id
_entity.type
_entity.pdbx_description
1 polymer ?
#
loop_
_entity_poly.entity_id
_entity_poly.type
_entity_poly.pdbx_seq_one_letter_code
_entity_poly.pdbx_strand_id
1 'polypeptide(L)'
;FELLRSHGRREEALHLAEGARAQFGDSAFPLTLKGAALIELERYRDALGALEQAIESDPDLALAWHELGYAAFRLGDRNRALLALDRAFALEPHTETLRLRGRILRDAGRYQAAEVAYEGAAQAAEHAEQRQGAEREIAITRRYAFYAPRRPEDLSPAERWFAETGTVVLAPDTGADVPDDATLVAAFLDLARDSRWRFGQVVTLGPALPAWRSLADGLGAPLVGRAAFDAAAVPLVVAQRALPGDAGWSALQAAVTQDATGLVFVLEQAADDAAPAPGAADVIGVLSDAGRRGARRINVAHALSEAQHPAARLAGRRLKP
;
A
#
# COMPACT_ATOMS: atom_id res chain seq x y z
N PHE A 1 -6.68 3.55 30.32
CA PHE A 1 -5.57 2.74 29.77
C PHE A 1 -5.38 3.05 28.28
N GLU A 2 -6.34 2.76 27.42
CA GLU A 2 -6.23 3.02 25.96
C GLU A 2 -5.87 4.48 25.61
N LEU A 3 -6.42 5.47 26.32
CA LEU A 3 -6.03 6.88 26.12
C LEU A 3 -4.54 7.15 26.37
N LEU A 4 -3.92 6.46 27.33
CA LEU A 4 -2.47 6.64 27.58
C LEU A 4 -1.65 6.05 26.44
N ARG A 5 -2.06 4.88 25.92
CA ARG A 5 -1.44 4.25 24.75
C ARG A 5 -1.56 5.15 23.52
N SER A 6 -2.76 5.67 23.24
CA SER A 6 -3.01 6.49 22.06
C SER A 6 -2.21 7.81 22.06
N HIS A 7 -1.84 8.33 23.24
CA HIS A 7 -1.03 9.54 23.39
C HIS A 7 0.48 9.25 23.54
N GLY A 8 0.91 8.00 23.34
CA GLY A 8 2.31 7.61 23.46
C GLY A 8 2.87 7.65 24.89
N ARG A 9 2.02 7.75 25.91
CA ARG A 9 2.41 7.74 27.34
C ARG A 9 2.54 6.30 27.83
N ARG A 10 3.49 5.57 27.24
CA ARG A 10 3.60 4.09 27.32
C ARG A 10 4.00 3.61 28.71
N GLU A 11 4.92 4.31 29.37
CA GLU A 11 5.37 4.02 30.73
C GLU A 11 4.23 4.21 31.74
N GLU A 12 3.39 5.24 31.53
CA GLU A 12 2.23 5.49 32.38
C GLU A 12 1.12 4.47 32.15
N ALA A 13 0.96 4.00 30.91
CA ALA A 13 0.07 2.87 30.62
C ALA A 13 0.54 1.60 31.35
N LEU A 14 1.85 1.31 31.34
CA LEU A 14 2.41 0.18 32.10
C LEU A 14 2.17 0.33 33.60
N HIS A 15 2.46 1.50 34.17
CA HIS A 15 2.21 1.76 35.59
C HIS A 15 0.72 1.60 35.95
N LEU A 16 -0.19 2.06 35.07
CA LEU A 16 -1.62 1.86 35.26
C LEU A 16 -2.01 0.37 35.21
N ALA A 17 -1.44 -0.41 34.29
CA ALA A 17 -1.68 -1.85 34.21
C ALA A 17 -1.14 -2.59 35.44
N GLU A 18 0.03 -2.22 35.94
CA GLU A 18 0.60 -2.77 37.18
C GLU A 18 -0.24 -2.40 38.40
N GLY A 19 -0.80 -1.19 38.42
CA GLY A 19 -1.76 -0.74 39.43
C GLY A 19 -3.08 -1.52 39.37
N ALA A 20 -3.54 -1.93 38.19
CA ALA A 20 -4.76 -2.73 38.04
C ALA A 20 -4.64 -4.08 38.78
N ARG A 21 -3.44 -4.66 38.87
CA ARG A 21 -3.19 -5.86 39.68
C ARG A 21 -3.55 -5.68 41.15
N ALA A 22 -3.32 -4.49 41.72
CA ALA A 22 -3.67 -4.24 43.13
C ALA A 22 -5.18 -4.26 43.38
N GLN A 23 -6.00 -3.99 42.35
CA GLN A 23 -7.45 -3.96 42.44
C GLN A 23 -8.12 -5.26 41.99
N PHE A 24 -7.54 -5.94 40.99
CA PHE A 24 -8.15 -7.09 40.31
C PHE A 24 -7.31 -8.39 40.41
N GLY A 25 -6.21 -8.38 41.17
CA GLY A 25 -5.31 -9.53 41.35
C GLY A 25 -4.57 -9.92 40.06
N ASP A 26 -3.99 -11.12 40.06
CA ASP A 26 -3.37 -11.74 38.88
C ASP A 26 -4.43 -12.41 37.99
N SER A 27 -5.53 -11.71 37.73
CA SER A 27 -6.53 -12.15 36.76
C SER A 27 -6.08 -11.85 35.33
N ALA A 28 -6.70 -12.52 34.36
CA ALA A 28 -6.34 -12.37 32.95
C ALA A 28 -6.39 -10.92 32.44
N PHE A 29 -7.31 -10.10 32.95
CA PHE A 29 -7.49 -8.74 32.46
C PHE A 29 -6.28 -7.82 32.79
N PRO A 30 -5.85 -7.63 34.05
CA PRO A 30 -4.62 -6.89 34.36
C PRO A 30 -3.36 -7.43 33.67
N LEU A 31 -3.22 -8.75 33.55
CA LEU A 31 -2.10 -9.38 32.85
C LEU A 31 -2.11 -9.03 31.34
N THR A 32 -3.30 -9.00 30.74
CA THR A 32 -3.49 -8.56 29.35
C THR A 32 -3.13 -7.09 29.18
N LEU A 33 -3.58 -6.21 30.08
CA LEU A 33 -3.20 -4.78 30.04
C LEU A 33 -1.70 -4.59 30.19
N LYS A 34 -1.05 -5.37 31.07
CA LYS A 34 0.40 -5.34 31.24
C LYS A 34 1.09 -5.79 29.96
N GLY A 35 0.64 -6.89 29.34
CA GLY A 35 1.13 -7.38 28.06
C GLY A 35 1.03 -6.31 26.96
N ALA A 36 -0.14 -5.71 26.82
CA ALA A 36 -0.38 -4.63 25.86
C ALA A 36 0.54 -3.42 26.09
N ALA A 37 0.72 -2.98 27.34
CA ALA A 37 1.64 -1.88 27.64
C ALA A 37 3.11 -2.23 27.34
N LEU A 38 3.52 -3.48 27.59
CA LEU A 38 4.86 -3.96 27.27
C LEU A 38 5.10 -4.04 25.75
N ILE A 39 4.07 -4.38 24.97
CA ILE A 39 4.11 -4.35 23.50
C ILE A 39 4.40 -2.94 22.99
N GLU A 40 3.74 -1.92 23.54
CA GLU A 40 3.97 -0.51 23.18
C GLU A 40 5.40 -0.06 23.52
N LEU A 41 5.96 -0.59 24.61
CA LEU A 41 7.35 -0.38 25.02
C LEU A 41 8.36 -1.26 24.25
N GLU A 42 7.89 -2.00 23.24
CA GLU A 42 8.69 -2.92 22.42
C GLU A 42 9.34 -4.07 23.20
N ARG A 43 8.84 -4.35 24.41
CA ARG A 43 9.30 -5.43 25.30
C ARG A 43 8.53 -6.72 25.03
N TYR A 44 8.61 -7.22 23.80
CA TYR A 44 7.76 -8.32 23.33
C TYR A 44 7.92 -9.63 24.10
N ARG A 45 9.13 -9.95 24.59
CA ARG A 45 9.36 -11.18 25.38
C ARG A 45 8.68 -11.11 26.74
N ASP A 46 8.76 -9.95 27.40
CA ASP A 46 8.09 -9.73 28.69
C ASP A 46 6.56 -9.73 28.49
N ALA A 47 6.10 -9.16 27.37
CA ALA A 47 4.70 -9.18 27.00
C ALA A 47 4.18 -10.62 26.80
N LEU A 48 4.92 -11.47 26.08
CA LEU A 48 4.57 -12.88 25.92
C LEU A 48 4.37 -13.57 27.26
N GLY A 49 5.30 -13.39 28.21
CA GLY A 49 5.18 -14.01 29.54
C GLY A 49 3.94 -13.55 30.31
N ALA A 50 3.60 -12.26 30.24
CA ALA A 50 2.37 -11.76 30.86
C ALA A 50 1.10 -12.27 30.17
N LEU A 51 1.12 -12.36 28.85
CA LEU A 51 -0.04 -12.79 28.04
C LEU A 51 -0.25 -14.30 28.10
N GLU A 52 0.81 -15.10 28.21
CA GLU A 52 0.75 -16.53 28.50
C GLU A 52 0.05 -16.78 29.84
N GLN A 53 0.43 -16.05 30.89
CA GLN A 53 -0.27 -16.12 32.18
C GLN A 53 -1.73 -15.65 32.06
N ALA A 54 -2.00 -14.65 31.23
CA ALA A 54 -3.36 -14.17 31.01
C ALA A 54 -4.26 -15.25 30.39
N ILE A 55 -3.81 -15.94 29.34
CA ILE A 55 -4.58 -17.01 28.69
C ILE A 55 -4.68 -18.28 29.53
N GLU A 56 -3.74 -18.52 30.45
CA GLU A 56 -3.84 -19.60 31.45
C GLU A 56 -4.89 -19.27 32.51
N SER A 57 -4.98 -18.00 32.91
CA SER A 57 -5.96 -17.50 33.88
C SER A 57 -7.38 -17.46 33.30
N ASP A 58 -7.53 -17.00 32.05
CA ASP A 58 -8.80 -16.98 31.32
C ASP A 58 -8.55 -17.30 29.83
N PRO A 59 -8.82 -18.53 29.39
CA PRO A 59 -8.60 -18.96 28.01
C PRO A 59 -9.66 -18.43 27.03
N ASP A 60 -10.70 -17.75 27.52
CA ASP A 60 -11.80 -17.21 26.71
C ASP A 60 -11.71 -15.68 26.55
N LEU A 61 -10.68 -15.05 27.11
CA LEU A 61 -10.40 -13.63 26.89
C LEU A 61 -9.76 -13.39 25.50
N ALA A 62 -10.58 -13.04 24.51
CA ALA A 62 -10.14 -12.81 23.13
C ALA A 62 -9.00 -11.79 22.99
N LEU A 63 -9.04 -10.71 23.79
CA LEU A 63 -8.01 -9.67 23.78
C LEU A 63 -6.62 -10.20 24.17
N ALA A 64 -6.54 -11.13 25.12
CA ALA A 64 -5.26 -11.74 25.53
C ALA A 64 -4.63 -12.53 24.38
N TRP A 65 -5.45 -13.28 23.64
CA TRP A 65 -5.02 -14.01 22.46
C TRP A 65 -4.59 -13.10 21.30
N HIS A 66 -5.30 -11.98 21.09
CA HIS A 66 -4.91 -10.98 20.10
C HIS A 66 -3.52 -10.41 20.40
N GLU A 67 -3.32 -9.90 21.61
CA GLU A 67 -2.07 -9.28 22.04
C GLU A 67 -0.93 -10.32 22.04
N LEU A 68 -1.20 -11.58 22.41
CA LEU A 68 -0.23 -12.68 22.32
C LEU A 68 0.20 -12.90 20.86
N GLY A 69 -0.76 -12.93 19.95
CA GLY A 69 -0.50 -13.06 18.51
C GLY A 69 0.34 -11.91 17.97
N TYR A 70 0.04 -10.68 18.39
CA TYR A 70 0.84 -9.50 18.02
C TYR A 70 2.28 -9.59 18.55
N ALA A 71 2.46 -9.89 19.84
CA ALA A 71 3.79 -10.03 20.44
C ALA A 71 4.62 -11.14 19.76
N ALA A 72 4.01 -12.29 19.46
CA ALA A 72 4.66 -13.38 18.74
C ALA A 72 5.09 -12.96 17.32
N PHE A 73 4.22 -12.23 16.61
CA PHE A 73 4.54 -11.70 15.28
C PHE A 73 5.73 -10.73 15.32
N ARG A 74 5.78 -9.83 16.30
CA ARG A 74 6.90 -8.89 16.47
C ARG A 74 8.23 -9.57 16.80
N LEU A 75 8.19 -10.77 17.37
CA LEU A 75 9.35 -11.63 17.61
C LEU A 75 9.70 -12.53 16.42
N GLY A 76 8.94 -12.46 15.32
CA GLY A 76 9.16 -13.26 14.11
C GLY A 76 8.55 -14.66 14.16
N ASP A 77 7.89 -15.05 15.24
CA ASP A 77 7.19 -16.34 15.35
C ASP A 77 5.80 -16.26 14.70
N ARG A 78 5.82 -16.29 13.37
CA ARG A 78 4.61 -16.18 12.53
C ARG A 78 3.62 -17.33 12.77
N ASN A 79 4.10 -18.54 13.07
CA ASN A 79 3.23 -19.70 13.29
C ASN A 79 2.46 -19.55 14.60
N ARG A 80 3.16 -19.20 15.68
CA ARG A 80 2.53 -18.93 16.97
C ARG A 80 1.57 -17.75 16.90
N ALA A 81 1.95 -16.70 16.16
CA ALA A 81 1.08 -15.56 15.91
C ALA A 81 -0.24 -15.99 15.25
N LEU A 82 -0.19 -16.77 14.18
CA LEU A 82 -1.40 -17.24 13.50
C LEU A 82 -2.29 -18.10 14.40
N LEU A 83 -1.72 -19.01 15.19
CA LEU A 83 -2.49 -19.83 16.14
C LEU A 83 -3.21 -18.98 17.20
N ALA A 84 -2.52 -17.99 17.77
CA ALA A 84 -3.11 -17.09 18.74
C ALA A 84 -4.21 -16.22 18.13
N LEU A 85 -4.01 -15.70 16.91
CA LEU A 85 -5.02 -14.91 16.20
C LEU A 85 -6.23 -15.75 15.76
N ASP A 86 -6.03 -17.01 15.37
CA ASP A 86 -7.12 -17.96 15.09
C ASP A 86 -7.98 -18.19 16.34
N ARG A 87 -7.35 -18.33 17.52
CA ARG A 87 -8.06 -18.46 18.80
C ARG A 87 -8.79 -17.17 19.20
N ALA A 88 -8.15 -16.00 19.05
CA ALA A 88 -8.78 -14.71 19.30
C ALA A 88 -10.03 -14.51 18.43
N PHE A 89 -9.92 -14.79 17.13
CA PHE A 89 -11.04 -14.70 16.19
C PHE A 89 -12.19 -15.66 16.53
N ALA A 90 -11.89 -16.89 16.95
CA ALA A 90 -12.90 -17.88 17.32
C ALA A 90 -13.70 -17.47 18.57
N LEU A 91 -13.09 -16.69 19.47
CA LEU A 91 -13.75 -16.15 20.66
C LEU A 91 -14.55 -14.88 20.32
N GLU A 92 -13.90 -13.93 19.64
CA GLU A 92 -14.51 -12.67 19.25
C GLU A 92 -13.94 -12.18 17.91
N PRO A 93 -14.76 -12.11 16.85
CA PRO A 93 -14.33 -11.53 15.57
C PRO A 93 -14.02 -10.04 15.72
N HIS A 94 -12.74 -9.70 15.68
CA HIS A 94 -12.30 -8.30 15.75
C HIS A 94 -11.50 -7.90 14.51
N THR A 95 -11.76 -6.70 13.98
CA THR A 95 -11.17 -6.21 12.73
C THR A 95 -9.64 -6.24 12.74
N GLU A 96 -9.01 -5.76 13.82
CA GLU A 96 -7.55 -5.70 13.91
C GLU A 96 -6.89 -7.09 13.99
N THR A 97 -7.54 -8.04 14.68
CA THR A 97 -7.10 -9.45 14.71
C THR A 97 -7.03 -10.03 13.30
N LEU A 98 -8.09 -9.82 12.51
CA LEU A 98 -8.21 -10.35 11.16
C LEU A 98 -7.29 -9.63 10.17
N ARG A 99 -7.11 -8.31 10.31
CA ARG A 99 -6.11 -7.53 9.53
C ARG A 99 -4.70 -8.04 9.76
N LEU A 100 -4.30 -8.25 11.02
CA LEU A 100 -2.96 -8.75 11.34
C LEU A 100 -2.74 -10.15 10.79
N ARG A 101 -3.75 -11.03 10.93
CA ARG A 101 -3.72 -12.37 10.34
C ARG A 101 -3.56 -12.32 8.82
N GLY A 102 -4.33 -11.48 8.14
CA GLY A 102 -4.22 -11.27 6.69
C GLY A 102 -2.83 -10.84 6.27
N ARG A 103 -2.21 -9.91 7.02
CA ARG A 103 -0.85 -9.43 6.75
C ARG A 103 0.17 -10.56 6.85
N ILE A 104 0.15 -11.34 7.94
CA ILE A 104 1.07 -12.45 8.16
C ILE A 104 0.97 -13.48 7.03
N LEU A 105 -0.26 -13.78 6.60
CA LEU A 105 -0.52 -14.72 5.51
C LEU A 105 -0.04 -14.19 4.16
N ARG A 106 -0.22 -12.89 3.88
CA ARG A 106 0.28 -12.24 2.66
C ARG A 106 1.79 -12.26 2.60
N ASP A 107 2.46 -11.92 3.70
CA ASP A 107 3.93 -11.95 3.80
C ASP A 107 4.47 -13.37 3.60
N ALA A 108 3.71 -14.40 4.00
CA ALA A 108 4.04 -15.80 3.76
C ALA A 108 3.70 -16.31 2.32
N GLY A 109 3.18 -15.46 1.43
CA GLY A 109 2.75 -15.82 0.08
C GLY A 109 1.43 -16.61 0.02
N ARG A 110 0.68 -16.69 1.13
CA ARG A 110 -0.60 -17.41 1.22
C ARG A 110 -1.77 -16.48 0.87
N TYR A 111 -1.79 -15.99 -0.37
CA TYR A 111 -2.66 -14.89 -0.78
C TYR A 111 -4.16 -15.17 -0.66
N GLN A 112 -4.63 -16.37 -1.01
CA GLN A 112 -6.06 -16.71 -0.88
C GLN A 112 -6.50 -16.69 0.59
N ALA A 113 -5.66 -17.22 1.50
CA ALA A 113 -5.96 -17.22 2.92
C ALA A 113 -5.90 -15.81 3.52
N ALA A 114 -4.98 -14.97 3.02
CA ALA A 114 -4.87 -13.57 3.40
C ALA A 114 -6.12 -12.78 2.98
N GLU A 115 -6.59 -12.97 1.74
CA GLU A 115 -7.79 -12.34 1.22
C GLU A 115 -9.01 -12.66 2.07
N VAL A 116 -9.23 -13.94 2.41
CA VAL A 116 -10.33 -14.37 3.30
C VAL A 116 -10.23 -13.70 4.68
N ALA A 117 -9.02 -13.53 5.22
CA ALA A 117 -8.85 -12.85 6.49
C ALA A 117 -9.25 -11.36 6.40
N TYR A 118 -8.86 -10.67 5.33
CA TYR A 118 -9.24 -9.28 5.11
C TYR A 118 -10.74 -9.11 4.79
N GLU A 119 -11.36 -10.06 4.09
CA GLU A 119 -12.83 -10.10 3.91
C GLU A 119 -13.55 -10.23 5.25
N GLY A 120 -13.06 -11.12 6.13
CA GLY A 120 -13.55 -11.22 7.50
C GLY A 120 -13.36 -9.91 8.27
N ALA A 121 -12.22 -9.23 8.11
CA ALA A 121 -11.98 -7.93 8.74
C ALA A 121 -12.97 -6.86 8.25
N ALA A 122 -13.30 -6.83 6.96
CA ALA A 122 -14.29 -5.91 6.40
C ALA A 122 -15.71 -6.19 6.92
N GLN A 123 -16.04 -7.46 7.17
CA GLN A 123 -17.32 -7.88 7.76
C GLN A 123 -17.43 -7.55 9.25
N ALA A 124 -16.32 -7.71 10.00
CA ALA A 124 -16.24 -7.39 11.42
C ALA A 124 -16.08 -5.87 11.71
N ALA A 125 -15.98 -5.04 10.67
CA ALA A 125 -15.79 -3.61 10.80
C ALA A 125 -17.00 -2.92 11.44
N GLU A 126 -16.77 -2.25 12.57
CA GLU A 126 -17.75 -1.43 13.29
C GLU A 126 -17.91 -0.04 12.67
N HIS A 127 -16.86 0.43 11.98
CA HIS A 127 -16.80 1.76 11.38
C HIS A 127 -16.43 1.70 9.88
N ALA A 128 -16.81 2.74 9.14
CA ALA A 128 -16.58 2.80 7.70
C ALA A 128 -15.09 2.81 7.36
N GLU A 129 -14.27 3.46 8.18
CA GLU A 129 -12.82 3.56 8.02
C GLU A 129 -12.14 2.19 8.16
N GLN A 130 -12.61 1.36 9.09
CA GLN A 130 -12.15 -0.01 9.28
C GLN A 130 -12.47 -0.87 8.06
N ARG A 131 -13.71 -0.79 7.56
CA ARG A 131 -14.14 -1.52 6.36
C ARG A 131 -13.33 -1.10 5.14
N GLN A 132 -13.18 0.21 4.91
CA GLN A 132 -12.36 0.75 3.82
C GLN A 132 -10.88 0.34 3.97
N GLY A 133 -10.37 0.32 5.20
CA GLY A 133 -9.04 -0.21 5.51
C GLY A 133 -8.88 -1.66 5.05
N ALA A 134 -9.83 -2.54 5.39
CA ALA A 134 -9.80 -3.95 5.00
C ALA A 134 -9.98 -4.15 3.48
N GLU A 135 -10.91 -3.43 2.85
CA GLU A 135 -11.13 -3.47 1.39
C GLU A 135 -9.88 -3.07 0.59
N ARG A 136 -9.11 -2.10 1.11
CA ARG A 136 -7.80 -1.74 0.53
C ARG A 136 -6.82 -2.92 0.59
N GLU A 137 -6.72 -3.60 1.72
CA GLU A 137 -5.83 -4.76 1.85
C GLU A 137 -6.24 -5.94 0.96
N ILE A 138 -7.55 -6.14 0.73
CA ILE A 138 -8.07 -7.13 -0.23
C ILE A 138 -7.53 -6.80 -1.63
N ALA A 139 -7.64 -5.55 -2.07
CA ALA A 139 -7.16 -5.13 -3.38
C ALA A 139 -5.65 -5.31 -3.53
N ILE A 140 -4.88 -4.94 -2.51
CA ILE A 140 -3.41 -5.14 -2.45
C ILE A 140 -3.08 -6.63 -2.54
N THR A 141 -3.74 -7.47 -1.74
CA THR A 141 -3.51 -8.92 -1.69
C THR A 141 -3.81 -9.59 -3.03
N ARG A 142 -4.89 -9.18 -3.71
CA ARG A 142 -5.21 -9.66 -5.06
C ARG A 142 -4.13 -9.32 -6.07
N ARG A 143 -3.49 -8.15 -5.97
CA ARG A 143 -2.36 -7.80 -6.84
C ARG A 143 -1.11 -8.58 -6.49
N TYR A 144 -0.81 -8.81 -5.22
CA TYR A 144 0.27 -9.73 -4.85
C TYR A 144 0.04 -11.16 -5.36
N ALA A 145 -1.20 -11.63 -5.36
CA ALA A 145 -1.56 -12.96 -5.86
C ALA A 145 -1.22 -13.16 -7.35
N PHE A 146 -1.14 -12.07 -8.14
CA PHE A 146 -0.67 -12.11 -9.52
C PHE A 146 0.76 -12.65 -9.65
N TYR A 147 1.60 -12.42 -8.63
CA TYR A 147 3.00 -12.85 -8.59
C TYR A 147 3.23 -14.19 -7.91
N ALA A 148 2.17 -14.87 -7.46
CA ALA A 148 2.27 -16.17 -6.83
C ALA A 148 3.04 -17.18 -7.71
N PRO A 149 3.89 -18.04 -7.12
CA PRO A 149 4.05 -18.28 -5.67
C PRO A 149 5.13 -17.41 -5.00
N ARG A 150 5.71 -16.41 -5.69
CA ARG A 150 6.76 -15.55 -5.09
C ARG A 150 6.19 -14.74 -3.94
N ARG A 151 6.97 -14.56 -2.88
CA ARG A 151 6.58 -13.75 -1.71
C ARG A 151 6.87 -12.28 -1.96
N PRO A 152 6.28 -11.35 -1.18
CA PRO A 152 6.59 -9.92 -1.30
C PRO A 152 8.09 -9.58 -1.22
N GLU A 153 8.84 -10.33 -0.42
CA GLU A 153 10.30 -10.18 -0.27
C GLU A 153 11.09 -10.60 -1.52
N ASP A 154 10.54 -11.50 -2.34
CA ASP A 154 11.16 -12.01 -3.57
C ASP A 154 10.81 -11.17 -4.82
N LEU A 155 9.93 -10.17 -4.69
CA LEU A 155 9.55 -9.28 -5.78
C LEU A 155 10.59 -8.18 -6.01
N SER A 156 10.75 -7.79 -7.26
CA SER A 156 11.48 -6.57 -7.61
C SER A 156 10.79 -5.33 -7.02
N PRO A 157 11.52 -4.19 -6.86
CA PRO A 157 10.92 -2.95 -6.40
C PRO A 157 9.71 -2.49 -7.23
N ALA A 158 9.76 -2.68 -8.56
CA ALA A 158 8.67 -2.31 -9.46
C ALA A 158 7.42 -3.18 -9.27
N GLU A 159 7.60 -4.51 -9.19
CA GLU A 159 6.49 -5.45 -8.94
C GLU A 159 5.84 -5.19 -7.57
N ARG A 160 6.66 -4.91 -6.54
CA ARG A 160 6.16 -4.57 -5.20
C ARG A 160 5.40 -3.24 -5.22
N TRP A 161 5.90 -2.25 -5.96
CA TRP A 161 5.23 -0.97 -6.15
C TRP A 161 3.84 -1.17 -6.75
N PHE A 162 3.74 -1.93 -7.84
CA PHE A 162 2.45 -2.26 -8.44
C PHE A 162 1.53 -3.01 -7.48
N ALA A 163 2.06 -3.99 -6.74
CA ALA A 163 1.26 -4.75 -5.79
C ALA A 163 0.64 -3.87 -4.70
N GLU A 164 1.41 -2.95 -4.12
CA GLU A 164 0.94 -2.03 -3.07
C GLU A 164 0.00 -0.95 -3.60
N THR A 165 0.34 -0.32 -4.73
CA THR A 165 -0.33 0.90 -5.18
C THR A 165 -1.36 0.65 -6.28
N GLY A 166 -1.20 -0.42 -7.06
CA GLY A 166 -1.90 -0.61 -8.34
C GLY A 166 -1.28 0.17 -9.50
N THR A 167 -0.21 0.93 -9.26
CA THR A 167 0.53 1.69 -10.27
C THR A 167 1.40 0.76 -11.10
N VAL A 168 1.12 0.69 -12.38
CA VAL A 168 1.95 -0.01 -13.38
C VAL A 168 3.27 0.73 -13.54
N VAL A 169 4.40 0.03 -13.53
CA VAL A 169 5.73 0.66 -13.63
C VAL A 169 6.37 0.29 -14.97
N LEU A 170 6.81 1.29 -15.73
CA LEU A 170 7.63 1.08 -16.93
C LEU A 170 9.11 1.01 -16.53
N ALA A 171 9.55 -0.16 -16.06
CA ALA A 171 10.93 -0.38 -15.63
C ALA A 171 11.79 -1.08 -16.72
N PRO A 172 13.11 -0.83 -16.75
CA PRO A 172 14.05 -1.61 -17.57
C PRO A 172 14.33 -2.99 -16.95
N ASP A 173 14.64 -3.98 -17.80
CA ASP A 173 14.78 -5.40 -17.41
C ASP A 173 15.95 -5.74 -16.48
N THR A 174 16.97 -4.89 -16.31
CA THR A 174 18.00 -4.92 -15.24
C THR A 174 19.13 -3.89 -15.50
N GLY A 175 19.72 -3.33 -14.43
CA GLY A 175 21.02 -2.63 -14.40
C GLY A 175 21.01 -1.15 -13.93
N ALA A 176 22.15 -0.45 -13.97
CA ALA A 176 22.34 0.94 -13.48
C ALA A 176 22.12 2.15 -14.45
N ASP A 177 21.75 1.96 -15.72
CA ASP A 177 21.63 3.05 -16.72
C ASP A 177 20.16 3.41 -16.98
N VAL A 178 19.90 4.71 -16.99
CA VAL A 178 18.55 5.30 -17.09
C VAL A 178 18.18 5.55 -18.56
N PRO A 179 17.00 5.12 -19.04
CA PRO A 179 16.55 5.38 -20.40
C PRO A 179 16.37 6.87 -20.68
N ASP A 180 16.65 7.31 -21.91
CA ASP A 180 16.42 8.71 -22.31
C ASP A 180 14.94 9.01 -22.60
N ASP A 181 14.59 10.30 -22.63
CA ASP A 181 13.21 10.76 -22.83
C ASP A 181 12.56 10.22 -24.11
N ALA A 182 13.34 10.02 -25.18
CA ALA A 182 12.83 9.47 -26.44
C ALA A 182 12.47 7.98 -26.31
N THR A 183 13.31 7.20 -25.62
CA THR A 183 13.07 5.78 -25.34
C THR A 183 11.84 5.61 -24.45
N LEU A 184 11.67 6.49 -23.46
CA LEU A 184 10.51 6.50 -22.56
C LEU A 184 9.20 6.78 -23.32
N VAL A 185 9.21 7.82 -24.17
CA VAL A 185 8.05 8.16 -25.01
C VAL A 185 7.69 7.00 -25.94
N ALA A 186 8.68 6.39 -26.60
CA ALA A 186 8.44 5.26 -27.49
C ALA A 186 7.80 4.06 -26.77
N ALA A 187 8.36 3.66 -25.62
CA ALA A 187 7.82 2.53 -24.85
C ALA A 187 6.42 2.78 -24.31
N PHE A 188 6.13 4.02 -23.88
CA PHE A 188 4.79 4.38 -23.45
C PHE A 188 3.79 4.38 -24.61
N LEU A 189 4.18 4.88 -25.78
CA LEU A 189 3.33 4.84 -26.98
C LEU A 189 2.99 3.40 -27.39
N ASP A 190 3.95 2.47 -27.26
CA ASP A 190 3.71 1.05 -27.49
C ASP A 190 2.75 0.47 -26.44
N LEU A 191 2.95 0.76 -25.15
CA LEU A 191 2.03 0.34 -24.08
C LEU A 191 0.60 0.86 -24.32
N ALA A 192 0.46 2.15 -24.65
CA ALA A 192 -0.82 2.78 -24.92
C ALA A 192 -1.51 2.14 -26.13
N ARG A 193 -0.77 1.85 -27.20
CA ARG A 193 -1.27 1.18 -28.41
C ARG A 193 -1.76 -0.23 -28.09
N ASP A 194 -0.95 -1.02 -27.39
CA ASP A 194 -1.26 -2.43 -27.08
C ASP A 194 -2.41 -2.55 -26.07
N SER A 195 -2.52 -1.58 -25.15
CA SER A 195 -3.65 -1.45 -24.22
C SER A 195 -4.90 -0.83 -24.85
N ARG A 196 -4.77 -0.31 -26.09
CA ARG A 196 -5.79 0.46 -26.82
C ARG A 196 -6.30 1.69 -26.05
N TRP A 197 -5.45 2.30 -25.24
CA TRP A 197 -5.82 3.49 -24.48
C TRP A 197 -5.97 4.71 -25.38
N ARG A 198 -6.91 5.58 -25.04
CA ARG A 198 -7.10 6.89 -25.66
C ARG A 198 -7.06 7.97 -24.60
N PHE A 199 -6.51 9.12 -24.96
CA PHE A 199 -6.28 10.24 -24.04
C PHE A 199 -6.91 11.50 -24.61
N GLY A 200 -7.54 12.29 -23.74
CA GLY A 200 -8.14 13.56 -24.13
C GLY A 200 -7.14 14.71 -24.13
N GLN A 201 -6.11 14.68 -23.26
CA GLN A 201 -5.03 15.69 -23.24
C GLN A 201 -3.72 15.12 -22.68
N VAL A 202 -2.59 15.70 -23.09
CA VAL A 202 -1.29 15.59 -22.44
C VAL A 202 -1.02 16.90 -21.70
N VAL A 203 -0.90 16.86 -20.38
CA VAL A 203 -0.65 18.02 -19.51
C VAL A 203 0.85 18.13 -19.22
N THR A 204 1.43 19.31 -19.45
CA THR A 204 2.79 19.66 -19.02
C THR A 204 2.75 20.70 -17.90
N LEU A 205 3.32 20.34 -16.75
CA LEU A 205 3.46 21.25 -15.61
C LEU A 205 4.81 21.98 -15.59
N GLY A 206 5.77 21.53 -16.40
CA GLY A 206 7.10 22.12 -16.58
C GLY A 206 7.35 22.64 -18.01
N PRO A 207 8.61 22.92 -18.39
CA PRO A 207 8.95 23.36 -19.74
C PRO A 207 8.54 22.30 -20.78
N ALA A 208 7.97 22.75 -21.90
CA ALA A 208 7.53 21.88 -22.99
C ALA A 208 8.74 21.29 -23.75
N LEU A 209 9.25 20.16 -23.26
CA LEU A 209 10.35 19.43 -23.91
C LEU A 209 9.87 18.81 -25.23
N PRO A 210 10.76 18.66 -26.23
CA PRO A 210 10.43 18.02 -27.51
C PRO A 210 9.82 16.61 -27.38
N ALA A 211 10.24 15.88 -26.34
CA ALA A 211 9.71 14.55 -26.02
C ALA A 211 8.20 14.58 -25.74
N TRP A 212 7.69 15.60 -25.02
CA TRP A 212 6.26 15.71 -24.68
C TRP A 212 5.40 16.08 -25.88
N ARG A 213 5.95 16.86 -26.80
CA ARG A 213 5.29 17.10 -28.08
C ARG A 213 5.20 15.81 -28.90
N SER A 214 6.30 15.07 -29.00
CA SER A 214 6.32 13.76 -29.69
C SER A 214 5.34 12.77 -29.08
N LEU A 215 5.20 12.78 -27.75
CA LEU A 215 4.22 11.99 -27.01
C LEU A 215 2.79 12.40 -27.36
N ALA A 216 2.48 13.69 -27.28
CA ALA A 216 1.15 14.23 -27.60
C ALA A 216 0.74 13.91 -29.05
N ASP A 217 1.66 14.11 -30.00
CA ASP A 217 1.46 13.78 -31.41
C ASP A 217 1.23 12.27 -31.59
N GLY A 218 2.03 11.43 -30.92
CA GLY A 218 1.91 9.97 -31.00
C GLY A 218 0.60 9.41 -30.40
N LEU A 219 0.04 10.10 -29.39
CA LEU A 219 -1.24 9.75 -28.79
C LEU A 219 -2.44 10.37 -29.53
N GLY A 220 -2.19 11.34 -30.42
CA GLY A 220 -3.24 12.13 -31.07
C GLY A 220 -4.01 13.02 -30.08
N ALA A 221 -3.35 13.48 -29.01
CA ALA A 221 -3.95 14.27 -27.95
C ALA A 221 -3.30 15.67 -27.86
N PRO A 222 -4.04 16.74 -27.54
CA PRO A 222 -3.49 18.08 -27.39
C PRO A 222 -2.52 18.16 -26.20
N LEU A 223 -1.38 18.84 -26.41
CA LEU A 223 -0.45 19.21 -25.34
C LEU A 223 -0.90 20.53 -24.69
N VAL A 224 -1.28 20.48 -23.42
CA VAL A 224 -1.80 21.62 -22.65
C VAL A 224 -0.89 21.96 -21.46
N GLY A 225 -0.79 23.25 -21.15
CA GLY A 225 -0.06 23.71 -19.96
C GLY A 225 -0.94 23.74 -18.70
N ARG A 226 -0.33 23.99 -17.55
CA ARG A 226 -0.99 24.07 -16.23
C ARG A 226 -2.25 24.96 -16.17
N ALA A 227 -2.30 26.07 -16.90
CA ALA A 227 -3.43 27.00 -16.88
C ALA A 227 -4.57 26.62 -17.86
N ALA A 228 -4.33 25.65 -18.74
CA ALA A 228 -5.21 25.30 -19.85
C ALA A 228 -5.69 23.84 -19.83
N PHE A 229 -5.33 23.06 -18.80
CA PHE A 229 -5.84 21.70 -18.69
C PHE A 229 -7.32 21.71 -18.31
N ASP A 230 -8.05 20.78 -18.92
CA ASP A 230 -9.47 20.55 -18.64
C ASP A 230 -9.60 19.22 -17.92
N ALA A 231 -10.03 19.26 -16.66
CA ALA A 231 -10.22 18.05 -15.85
C ALA A 231 -11.32 17.14 -16.42
N ALA A 232 -12.22 17.66 -17.26
CA ALA A 232 -13.24 16.86 -17.94
C ALA A 232 -12.70 16.10 -19.17
N ALA A 233 -11.52 16.45 -19.69
CA ALA A 233 -10.93 15.87 -20.90
C ALA A 233 -10.17 14.55 -20.64
N VAL A 234 -10.75 13.69 -19.82
CA VAL A 234 -10.14 12.44 -19.37
C VAL A 234 -10.31 11.28 -20.36
N PRO A 235 -9.38 10.31 -20.42
CA PRO A 235 -8.16 10.16 -19.60
C PRO A 235 -7.04 11.15 -19.96
N LEU A 236 -6.21 11.53 -18.98
CA LEU A 236 -5.11 12.50 -19.17
C LEU A 236 -3.74 11.79 -19.17
N VAL A 237 -2.69 12.49 -19.59
CA VAL A 237 -1.27 12.09 -19.39
C VAL A 237 -0.56 13.28 -18.77
N VAL A 238 0.14 13.15 -17.64
CA VAL A 238 0.84 14.29 -17.01
C VAL A 238 2.34 14.17 -17.19
N ALA A 239 2.85 14.69 -18.30
CA ALA A 239 4.29 14.68 -18.55
C ALA A 239 5.01 15.67 -17.63
N GLN A 240 5.56 15.19 -16.50
CA GLN A 240 6.32 16.00 -15.55
C GLN A 240 7.65 15.33 -15.21
N ARG A 241 8.71 16.15 -15.06
CA ARG A 241 9.88 15.86 -14.21
C ARG A 241 9.68 16.60 -12.89
N ALA A 242 9.32 15.90 -11.82
CA ALA A 242 8.96 16.54 -10.56
C ALA A 242 10.19 17.14 -9.85
N LEU A 243 10.04 18.34 -9.30
CA LEU A 243 10.95 18.90 -8.30
C LEU A 243 10.28 18.74 -6.91
N PRO A 244 11.02 18.42 -5.84
CA PRO A 244 10.44 18.29 -4.51
C PRO A 244 9.69 19.57 -4.09
N GLY A 245 8.41 19.45 -3.74
CA GLY A 245 7.59 20.57 -3.23
C GLY A 245 6.83 21.40 -4.27
N ASP A 246 6.64 20.93 -5.50
CA ASP A 246 5.88 21.65 -6.53
C ASP A 246 4.37 21.72 -6.21
N ALA A 247 3.88 22.92 -5.85
CA ALA A 247 2.46 23.16 -5.58
C ALA A 247 1.53 22.91 -6.79
N GLY A 248 2.08 22.85 -8.01
CA GLY A 248 1.33 22.45 -9.20
C GLY A 248 0.95 20.98 -9.21
N TRP A 249 1.81 20.11 -8.67
CA TRP A 249 1.52 18.69 -8.53
C TRP A 249 0.37 18.46 -7.56
N SER A 250 0.44 19.04 -6.35
CA SER A 250 -0.62 18.92 -5.34
C SER A 250 -1.97 19.43 -5.83
N ALA A 251 -1.99 20.53 -6.61
CA ALA A 251 -3.21 21.09 -7.18
C ALA A 251 -3.81 20.20 -8.29
N LEU A 252 -2.98 19.66 -9.18
CA LEU A 252 -3.42 18.72 -10.22
C LEU A 252 -3.98 17.45 -9.58
N GLN A 253 -3.28 16.92 -8.58
CA GLN A 253 -3.72 15.77 -7.82
C GLN A 253 -5.09 15.99 -7.19
N ALA A 254 -5.31 17.14 -6.54
CA ALA A 254 -6.59 17.46 -5.94
C ALA A 254 -7.72 17.52 -6.99
N ALA A 255 -7.45 18.11 -8.17
CA ALA A 255 -8.42 18.19 -9.26
C ALA A 255 -8.79 16.81 -9.83
N VAL A 256 -7.79 15.97 -10.13
CA VAL A 256 -8.00 14.59 -10.62
C VAL A 256 -8.79 13.75 -9.59
N THR A 257 -8.47 13.92 -8.31
CA THR A 257 -9.16 13.21 -7.21
C THR A 257 -10.62 13.65 -7.08
N GLN A 258 -10.91 14.94 -7.24
CA GLN A 258 -12.27 15.49 -7.13
C GLN A 258 -13.20 15.02 -8.26
N ASP A 259 -12.71 14.98 -9.49
CA ASP A 259 -13.53 14.59 -10.65
C ASP A 259 -13.59 13.06 -10.86
N ALA A 260 -12.82 12.30 -10.06
CA ALA A 260 -12.75 10.84 -10.08
C ALA A 260 -12.36 10.26 -11.45
N THR A 261 -11.51 10.95 -12.20
CA THR A 261 -11.31 10.72 -13.64
C THR A 261 -9.85 10.61 -14.07
N GLY A 262 -9.51 9.53 -14.79
CA GLY A 262 -8.40 9.46 -15.76
C GLY A 262 -7.02 9.01 -15.22
N LEU A 263 -6.27 8.31 -16.08
CA LEU A 263 -4.84 7.98 -15.89
C LEU A 263 -4.03 9.24 -15.57
N VAL A 264 -3.08 9.16 -14.64
CA VAL A 264 -2.03 10.16 -14.48
C VAL A 264 -0.69 9.47 -14.68
N PHE A 265 -0.09 9.67 -15.85
CA PHE A 265 1.32 9.30 -16.03
C PHE A 265 2.21 10.31 -15.33
N VAL A 266 3.20 9.87 -14.54
CA VAL A 266 4.20 10.75 -13.92
C VAL A 266 5.57 10.20 -14.25
N LEU A 267 6.34 10.95 -15.03
CA LEU A 267 7.72 10.58 -15.36
C LEU A 267 8.61 11.05 -14.20
N GLU A 268 8.45 10.41 -13.04
CA GLU A 268 9.16 10.79 -11.82
C GLU A 268 10.69 10.60 -11.99
N GLN A 269 11.47 11.38 -11.25
CA GLN A 269 12.82 10.97 -10.84
C GLN A 269 12.65 10.55 -9.38
N ALA A 270 12.88 9.28 -9.06
CA ALA A 270 12.96 8.86 -7.66
C ALA A 270 14.01 9.75 -6.96
N ALA A 271 13.58 10.57 -6.01
CA ALA A 271 14.48 11.09 -4.99
C ALA A 271 14.67 9.98 -3.95
N ASP A 272 15.90 9.76 -3.52
CA ASP A 272 16.24 8.76 -2.50
C ASP A 272 15.26 8.81 -1.31
N ASP A 273 14.78 7.62 -0.93
CA ASP A 273 14.15 7.24 0.35
C ASP A 273 12.82 7.87 0.80
N ALA A 274 12.08 8.61 -0.02
CA ALA A 274 10.74 9.08 0.36
C ALA A 274 9.60 8.23 -0.20
N ALA A 275 8.95 7.42 0.64
CA ALA A 275 7.67 6.79 0.31
C ALA A 275 6.58 7.88 0.15
N PRO A 276 5.82 7.93 -0.97
CA PRO A 276 4.77 8.93 -1.11
C PRO A 276 3.60 8.67 -0.17
N ALA A 277 2.95 9.74 0.27
CA ALA A 277 1.81 9.69 1.17
C ALA A 277 0.59 9.03 0.50
N PRO A 278 -0.15 8.16 1.22
CA PRO A 278 -1.38 7.55 0.69
C PRO A 278 -2.46 8.62 0.50
N GLY A 279 -3.04 8.69 -0.71
CA GLY A 279 -3.94 9.77 -1.18
C GLY A 279 -3.35 10.63 -2.31
N ALA A 280 -2.11 10.31 -2.66
CA ALA A 280 -1.14 10.82 -3.64
C ALA A 280 -1.46 11.06 -5.14
N ALA A 281 -2.69 11.24 -5.62
CA ALA A 281 -3.01 11.15 -7.07
C ALA A 281 -2.76 9.76 -7.67
N ASP A 282 -3.57 9.47 -8.66
CA ASP A 282 -3.76 8.18 -9.28
C ASP A 282 -2.66 7.91 -10.33
N VAL A 283 -1.44 7.64 -9.85
CA VAL A 283 -0.25 7.44 -10.69
C VAL A 283 -0.32 6.12 -11.44
N ILE A 284 -0.15 6.15 -12.75
CA ILE A 284 0.13 5.00 -13.62
C ILE A 284 1.46 5.32 -14.28
N GLY A 285 2.52 4.58 -13.95
CA GLY A 285 3.89 4.88 -14.36
C GLY A 285 4.57 5.81 -13.37
N VAL A 286 5.42 5.25 -12.52
CA VAL A 286 6.58 5.95 -11.93
C VAL A 286 7.78 5.49 -12.76
N LEU A 287 8.60 6.42 -13.22
CA LEU A 287 9.94 6.10 -13.69
C LEU A 287 10.89 6.30 -12.52
N SER A 288 11.73 5.33 -12.20
CA SER A 288 12.76 5.52 -11.17
C SER A 288 14.07 5.92 -11.82
N ASP A 289 14.54 7.12 -11.55
CA ASP A 289 15.87 7.62 -11.90
C ASP A 289 16.79 7.48 -10.70
N ALA A 290 17.93 6.80 -10.89
CA ALA A 290 19.10 6.96 -10.05
C ALA A 290 20.36 6.64 -10.87
N GLY A 291 20.67 7.43 -11.90
CA GLY A 291 21.99 7.33 -12.55
C GLY A 291 22.10 7.69 -14.03
N ARG A 292 23.33 7.59 -14.56
CA ARG A 292 23.71 8.08 -15.90
C ARG A 292 22.87 7.46 -17.03
N ARG A 293 22.66 8.25 -18.09
CA ARG A 293 21.78 7.97 -19.23
C ARG A 293 22.39 6.93 -20.18
N GLY A 294 21.65 5.88 -20.52
CA GLY A 294 22.02 4.85 -21.48
C GLY A 294 20.81 4.18 -22.14
N ALA A 295 20.98 3.64 -23.35
CA ALA A 295 19.89 3.02 -24.10
C ALA A 295 19.55 1.64 -23.52
N ARG A 296 18.33 1.49 -22.99
CA ARG A 296 17.81 0.22 -22.47
C ARG A 296 16.45 -0.13 -23.01
N ARG A 297 16.17 -1.43 -23.00
CA ARG A 297 14.88 -1.98 -23.37
C ARG A 297 13.95 -1.96 -22.16
N ILE A 298 12.88 -1.18 -22.27
CA ILE A 298 11.79 -1.12 -21.29
C ILE A 298 10.91 -2.35 -21.47
N ASN A 299 10.48 -2.99 -20.38
CA ASN A 299 9.65 -4.17 -20.45
C ASN A 299 8.16 -3.80 -20.61
N VAL A 300 7.78 -3.41 -21.82
CA VAL A 300 6.40 -3.04 -22.16
C VAL A 300 5.42 -4.20 -21.94
N ALA A 301 5.86 -5.44 -22.16
CA ALA A 301 5.02 -6.63 -21.98
C ALA A 301 4.64 -6.86 -20.52
N HIS A 302 5.56 -6.65 -19.59
CA HIS A 302 5.30 -6.73 -18.16
C HIS A 302 4.31 -5.65 -17.70
N ALA A 303 4.56 -4.40 -18.08
CA ALA A 303 3.67 -3.28 -17.79
C ALA A 303 2.26 -3.50 -18.37
N LEU A 304 2.16 -4.05 -19.59
CA LEU A 304 0.87 -4.40 -20.20
C LEU A 304 0.12 -5.45 -19.38
N SER A 305 0.83 -6.46 -18.86
CA SER A 305 0.21 -7.50 -18.03
C SER A 305 -0.31 -6.94 -16.70
N GLU A 306 0.46 -6.06 -16.05
CA GLU A 306 0.03 -5.35 -14.83
C GLU A 306 -1.18 -4.46 -15.11
N ALA A 307 -1.16 -3.72 -16.22
CA ALA A 307 -2.24 -2.83 -16.65
C ALA A 307 -3.57 -3.57 -16.91
N GLN A 308 -3.51 -4.82 -17.36
CA GLN A 308 -4.68 -5.65 -17.63
C GLN A 308 -5.22 -6.36 -16.37
N HIS A 309 -4.50 -6.30 -15.25
CA HIS A 309 -4.86 -7.02 -14.04
C HIS A 309 -6.24 -6.58 -13.49
N PRO A 310 -7.13 -7.49 -13.05
CA PRO A 310 -8.49 -7.13 -12.61
C PRO A 310 -8.58 -6.18 -11.41
N ALA A 311 -7.53 -6.18 -10.58
CA ALA A 311 -7.36 -5.31 -9.41
C ALA A 311 -6.39 -4.14 -9.65
N ALA A 312 -5.90 -3.95 -10.88
CA ALA A 312 -5.29 -2.70 -11.34
C ALA A 312 -6.39 -1.66 -11.65
N ARG A 313 -7.23 -1.38 -10.65
CA ARG A 313 -8.34 -0.41 -10.78
C ARG A 313 -7.96 0.90 -10.11
N LEU A 314 -8.29 1.98 -10.80
CA LEU A 314 -8.14 3.36 -10.35
C LEU A 314 -9.48 3.82 -9.76
N ALA A 315 -9.56 4.08 -8.45
CA ALA A 315 -10.81 4.49 -7.79
C ALA A 315 -12.06 3.64 -8.19
N GLY A 316 -11.87 2.32 -8.35
CA GLY A 316 -12.93 1.37 -8.77
C GLY A 316 -13.21 1.28 -10.27
N ARG A 317 -12.55 2.09 -11.11
CA ARG A 317 -12.71 2.14 -12.56
C ARG A 317 -11.61 1.33 -13.27
N ARG A 318 -11.98 0.64 -14.36
CA ARG A 318 -11.04 0.13 -15.36
C ARG A 318 -10.90 1.18 -16.45
N LEU A 319 -9.70 1.31 -16.98
CA LEU A 319 -9.50 1.99 -18.25
C LEU A 319 -10.15 1.13 -19.32
N LYS A 320 -11.25 1.64 -19.87
CA LYS A 320 -11.83 1.01 -21.04
C LYS A 320 -10.90 1.29 -22.24
N PRO A 321 -10.66 0.30 -23.10
CA PRO A 321 -10.14 0.55 -24.44
C PRO A 321 -11.08 1.45 -25.25
#